data_AF-A0A6L5GG17-F1
#
_entry.id   AF-A0A6L5GG17-F1
#
_cell.length_a   1.000
_cell.length_b   1.000
_cell.length_c   1.000
_cell.angle_alpha   90.00
_cell.angle_beta   90.00
_cell.angle_gamma   90.00
#
_symmetry.space_group_name_H-M   'P 1'
#
loop_
_entity.id
_entity.type
_entity.pdbx_description
1 polymer ?
#
loop_
_entity_poly.entity_id
_entity_poly.type
_entity_poly.pdbx_seq_one_letter_code
_entity_poly.pdbx_strand_id
1 'polypeptide(L)'
;MRTSRVVSAAVVLAALSMMVTGTWAWIAPADFAAWANWPNHVHFLHDAGVFQIGIGLMMLAALWWRDVLAVVLAGFVLTNTLHALNHAIDLDRGGNASDPWALLALSAVGAVGLVLRLRTVRRGRLGKEPAK
;
A
#
# COMPACT_ATOMS: atom_id res chain seq x y z
N MET A 1 7.21 -21.31 5.40
CA MET A 1 6.89 -22.04 4.16
C MET A 1 7.89 -21.65 3.08
N ARG A 2 8.39 -22.62 2.32
CA ARG A 2 9.19 -22.34 1.12
C ARG A 2 8.20 -22.11 -0.02
N THR A 3 8.03 -20.88 -0.48
CA THR A 3 7.16 -20.56 -1.61
C THR A 3 7.71 -21.21 -2.87
N SER A 4 6.86 -21.84 -3.69
CA SER A 4 7.33 -22.43 -4.95
C SER A 4 7.77 -21.33 -5.91
N ARG A 5 8.73 -21.63 -6.81
CA ARG A 5 9.21 -20.66 -7.80
C ARG A 5 8.08 -20.12 -8.68
N VAL A 6 7.10 -20.97 -9.00
CA VAL A 6 5.92 -20.59 -9.78
C VAL A 6 5.06 -19.57 -9.03
N VAL A 7 4.78 -19.81 -7.74
CA VAL A 7 4.00 -18.88 -6.93
C VAL A 7 4.75 -17.55 -6.76
N SER A 8 6.06 -17.58 -6.49
CA SER A 8 6.85 -16.35 -6.39
C SER A 8 6.85 -15.56 -7.71
N ALA A 9 6.97 -16.23 -8.86
CA ALA A 9 6.90 -15.58 -10.16
C ALA A 9 5.52 -14.94 -10.40
N ALA A 10 4.43 -15.64 -10.06
CA ALA A 10 3.08 -15.09 -10.17
C ALA A 10 2.90 -13.84 -9.28
N VAL A 11 3.41 -13.89 -8.05
CA VAL A 11 3.40 -12.73 -7.13
C VAL A 11 4.16 -11.54 -7.73
N VAL A 12 5.37 -11.76 -8.26
CA VAL A 12 6.17 -10.69 -8.86
C VAL A 12 5.48 -10.10 -10.08
N LEU A 13 4.96 -10.93 -11.00
CA LEU A 13 4.31 -10.45 -12.21
C LEU A 13 3.05 -9.63 -11.90
N ALA A 14 2.20 -10.12 -11.00
CA ALA A 14 0.99 -9.40 -10.59
C ALA A 14 1.32 -8.13 -9.77
N ALA A 15 2.38 -8.14 -8.97
CA ALA A 15 2.84 -6.93 -8.28
C ALA A 15 3.35 -5.88 -9.28
N LEU A 16 4.14 -6.30 -10.27
CA LEU A 16 4.64 -5.41 -11.31
C LEU A 16 3.51 -4.81 -12.15
N SER A 17 2.48 -5.59 -12.49
CA SER A 17 1.33 -5.05 -13.21
C SER A 17 0.64 -3.96 -12.39
N MET A 18 0.36 -4.22 -11.11
CA MET A 18 -0.24 -3.25 -10.19
C MET A 18 0.61 -1.99 -10.02
N MET A 19 1.92 -2.14 -9.85
CA MET A 19 2.82 -1.00 -9.68
C MET A 19 2.92 -0.16 -10.96
N VAL A 20 2.98 -0.79 -12.13
CA VAL A 20 3.06 -0.08 -13.42
C VAL A 20 1.78 0.67 -13.70
N THR A 21 0.62 0.01 -13.64
CA THR A 21 -0.66 0.68 -13.92
C THR A 21 -0.99 1.70 -12.84
N GLY A 22 -0.67 1.42 -11.58
CA GLY A 22 -0.92 2.33 -10.47
C GLY A 22 -0.08 3.61 -10.57
N THR A 23 1.22 3.46 -10.88
CA THR A 23 2.12 4.60 -11.10
C THR A 23 1.68 5.42 -12.32
N TRP A 24 1.23 4.77 -13.39
CA TRP A 24 0.73 5.46 -14.58
C TRP A 24 -0.54 6.27 -14.26
N ALA A 25 -1.52 5.66 -13.58
CA ALA A 25 -2.74 6.35 -13.16
C ALA A 25 -2.47 7.51 -12.19
N TRP A 26 -1.42 7.40 -11.35
CA TRP A 26 -1.06 8.44 -10.38
C TRP A 26 -0.28 9.61 -11.00
N ILE A 27 0.63 9.36 -11.95
CA ILE A 27 1.51 10.39 -12.51
C ILE A 27 0.94 11.02 -13.79
N ALA A 28 0.27 10.22 -14.63
CA ALA A 28 -0.28 10.66 -15.90
C ALA A 28 -1.72 10.14 -16.08
N PRO A 29 -2.67 10.60 -15.25
CA PRO A 29 -4.05 10.09 -15.24
C PRO A 29 -4.76 10.25 -16.58
N ALA A 30 -4.51 11.33 -17.33
CA ALA A 30 -5.12 11.55 -18.63
C ALA A 30 -4.71 10.50 -19.67
N ASP A 31 -3.41 10.20 -19.76
CA ASP A 31 -2.87 9.18 -20.66
C ASP A 31 -3.37 7.78 -20.27
N PHE A 32 -3.36 7.49 -18.97
CA PHE A 32 -3.88 6.23 -18.45
C PHE A 32 -5.37 6.07 -18.76
N ALA A 33 -6.18 7.10 -18.54
CA ALA A 33 -7.61 7.10 -18.81
C ALA A 33 -7.91 6.85 -20.30
N ALA A 34 -7.17 7.52 -21.19
CA ALA A 34 -7.28 7.32 -22.63
C ALA A 34 -6.94 5.87 -23.04
N TRP A 35 -5.85 5.32 -22.52
CA TRP A 35 -5.46 3.92 -22.75
C TRP A 35 -6.49 2.92 -22.20
N ALA A 36 -7.00 3.19 -20.99
CA ALA A 36 -8.01 2.37 -20.33
C ALA A 36 -9.41 2.52 -20.94
N ASN A 37 -9.59 3.41 -21.92
CA ASN A 37 -10.87 3.78 -22.51
C ASN A 37 -11.91 4.17 -21.44
N TRP A 38 -11.49 5.04 -20.51
CA TRP A 38 -12.27 5.47 -19.35
C TRP A 38 -12.25 7.01 -19.23
N PRO A 39 -13.30 7.65 -18.67
CA PRO A 39 -13.28 9.09 -18.44
C PRO A 39 -12.14 9.52 -17.50
N ASN A 40 -11.55 10.69 -17.77
CA ASN A 40 -10.45 11.22 -16.98
C ASN A 40 -10.93 11.84 -15.65
N HIS A 41 -11.26 10.98 -14.68
CA HIS A 41 -11.54 11.37 -13.30
C HIS A 41 -10.23 11.47 -12.51
N VAL A 42 -9.51 12.60 -12.64
CA VAL A 42 -8.14 12.79 -12.10
C VAL A 42 -8.01 12.39 -10.63
N HIS A 43 -8.84 12.95 -9.75
CA HIS A 43 -8.81 12.64 -8.31
C HIS A 43 -8.97 11.13 -8.04
N PHE A 44 -9.97 10.50 -8.68
CA PHE A 44 -10.21 9.07 -8.56
C PHE A 44 -9.04 8.22 -9.10
N LEU A 45 -8.41 8.66 -10.19
CA LEU A 45 -7.27 7.95 -10.78
C LEU A 45 -6.01 8.07 -9.93
N HIS A 46 -5.78 9.21 -9.28
CA HIS A 46 -4.72 9.34 -8.29
C HIS A 46 -4.93 8.36 -7.12
N ASP A 47 -6.16 8.25 -6.61
CA ASP A 47 -6.49 7.32 -5.54
C ASP A 47 -6.33 5.86 -5.97
N ALA A 48 -6.93 5.48 -7.09
CA ALA A 48 -6.77 4.15 -7.66
C ALA A 48 -5.29 3.81 -7.88
N GLY A 49 -4.50 4.80 -8.31
CA GLY A 49 -3.06 4.68 -8.51
C GLY A 49 -2.31 4.28 -7.23
N VAL A 50 -2.49 5.04 -6.15
CA VAL A 50 -1.81 4.76 -4.87
C VAL A 50 -2.30 3.45 -4.24
N PHE A 51 -3.57 3.06 -4.41
CA PHE A 51 -4.07 1.75 -3.96
C PHE A 51 -3.44 0.58 -4.74
N GLN A 52 -3.29 0.69 -6.06
CA GLN A 52 -2.61 -0.34 -6.85
C GLN A 52 -1.12 -0.46 -6.47
N ILE A 53 -0.43 0.67 -6.30
CA ILE A 53 0.96 0.69 -5.79
C ILE A 53 1.04 -0.02 -4.43
N GLY A 54 0.13 0.29 -3.52
CA GLY A 54 0.01 -0.34 -2.21
C GLY A 54 -0.13 -1.86 -2.26
N ILE A 55 -1.05 -2.35 -3.10
CA ILE A 55 -1.25 -3.79 -3.35
C ILE A 55 0.05 -4.42 -3.86
N GLY A 56 0.68 -3.84 -4.88
CA GLY A 56 1.92 -4.37 -5.45
C GLY A 56 3.06 -4.45 -4.43
N LEU A 57 3.23 -3.40 -3.61
CA LEU A 57 4.25 -3.38 -2.56
C LEU A 57 3.98 -4.42 -1.46
N MET A 58 2.72 -4.62 -1.05
CA MET A 58 2.36 -5.68 -0.11
C MET A 58 2.65 -7.08 -0.66
N MET A 59 2.33 -7.31 -1.94
CA MET A 59 2.62 -8.57 -2.63
C MET A 59 4.11 -8.88 -2.63
N LEU A 60 4.96 -7.91 -2.96
CA LEU A 60 6.41 -8.06 -2.89
C LEU A 60 6.90 -8.25 -1.44
N ALA A 61 6.42 -7.45 -0.50
CA ALA A 61 6.79 -7.56 0.91
C ALA A 61 6.47 -8.95 1.48
N ALA A 62 5.36 -9.57 1.07
CA ALA A 62 4.96 -10.92 1.49
C ALA A 62 5.96 -12.02 1.07
N LEU A 63 6.85 -11.77 0.10
CA LEU A 63 7.91 -12.72 -0.26
C LEU A 63 9.04 -12.76 0.78
N TRP A 64 9.25 -11.68 1.56
CA TRP A 64 10.36 -11.55 2.52
C TRP A 64 9.90 -11.49 3.97
N TRP A 65 8.78 -10.82 4.25
CA TRP A 65 8.23 -10.69 5.60
C TRP A 65 7.35 -11.88 5.95
N ARG A 66 7.67 -12.50 7.10
CA ARG A 66 6.94 -13.68 7.59
C ARG A 66 5.70 -13.33 8.42
N ASP A 67 5.55 -12.07 8.79
CA ASP A 67 4.44 -11.62 9.64
C ASP A 67 3.37 -10.94 8.80
N VAL A 68 2.25 -11.66 8.56
CA VAL A 68 1.15 -11.16 7.72
C VAL A 68 0.55 -9.86 8.24
N LEU A 69 0.43 -9.73 9.57
CA LEU A 69 -0.13 -8.51 10.17
C LEU A 69 0.79 -7.31 9.95
N ALA A 70 2.11 -7.49 10.08
CA ALA A 70 3.06 -6.43 9.77
C ALA A 70 3.03 -6.03 8.28
N VAL A 71 2.92 -6.98 7.36
CA VAL A 71 2.80 -6.69 5.91
C VAL A 71 1.55 -5.84 5.62
N VAL A 72 0.39 -6.29 6.11
CA VAL A 72 -0.88 -5.59 5.84
C VAL A 72 -0.91 -4.22 6.49
N LEU A 73 -0.47 -4.09 7.74
CA LEU A 73 -0.44 -2.80 8.43
C LEU A 73 0.54 -1.82 7.78
N ALA A 74 1.72 -2.28 7.35
CA ALA A 74 2.66 -1.42 6.64
C ALA A 74 2.12 -0.96 5.28
N GLY A 75 1.53 -1.88 4.51
CA GLY A 75 0.88 -1.52 3.25
C GLY A 75 -0.28 -0.56 3.42
N PHE A 76 -1.14 -0.79 4.42
CA PHE A 76 -2.24 0.11 4.77
C PHE A 76 -1.72 1.52 5.14
N VAL A 77 -0.75 1.61 6.04
CA VAL A 77 -0.18 2.91 6.45
C VAL A 77 0.39 3.67 5.26
N LEU A 78 1.16 3.01 4.41
CA LEU A 78 1.73 3.65 3.22
C LEU A 78 0.63 4.14 2.27
N THR A 79 -0.27 3.24 1.90
CA THR A 79 -1.32 3.50 0.90
C THR A 79 -2.27 4.59 1.36
N ASN A 80 -2.76 4.47 2.60
CA ASN A 80 -3.74 5.39 3.16
C ASN A 80 -3.13 6.78 3.43
N THR A 81 -1.83 6.87 3.71
CA THR A 81 -1.13 8.16 3.83
C THR A 81 -0.98 8.84 2.48
N LEU A 82 -0.65 8.10 1.42
CA LEU A 82 -0.61 8.66 0.07
C LEU A 82 -2.01 9.05 -0.42
N HIS A 83 -3.04 8.28 -0.08
CA HIS A 83 -4.43 8.64 -0.36
C HIS A 83 -4.86 9.92 0.37
N ALA A 84 -4.49 10.08 1.64
CA ALA A 84 -4.69 11.34 2.37
C ALA A 84 -4.00 12.53 1.68
N LEU A 85 -2.78 12.30 1.16
CA LEU A 85 -2.04 13.30 0.40
C LEU A 85 -2.74 13.67 -0.91
N ASN A 86 -3.27 12.70 -1.65
CA ASN A 86 -4.07 12.98 -2.85
C ASN A 86 -5.27 13.86 -2.50
N HIS A 87 -6.05 13.53 -1.46
CA HIS A 87 -7.17 14.39 -1.01
C HIS A 87 -6.73 15.81 -0.61
N ALA A 88 -5.51 15.98 -0.10
CA ALA A 88 -5.00 17.31 0.23
C ALA A 88 -4.60 18.10 -1.04
N ILE A 89 -3.98 17.43 -2.02
CA ILE A 89 -3.51 18.04 -3.27
C ILE A 89 -4.68 18.31 -4.24
N ASP A 90 -5.66 17.42 -4.26
CA ASP A 90 -6.80 17.42 -5.17
C ASP A 90 -8.08 17.93 -4.52
N LEU A 91 -7.97 18.77 -3.48
CA LEU A 91 -9.12 19.29 -2.75
C LEU A 91 -10.08 20.07 -3.67
N ASP A 92 -9.58 20.65 -4.76
CA ASP A 92 -10.36 21.33 -5.79
C ASP A 92 -10.98 20.38 -6.84
N ARG A 93 -10.64 19.09 -6.82
CA ARG A 93 -11.04 18.09 -7.83
C ARG A 93 -11.98 17.00 -7.32
N GLY A 94 -12.14 16.85 -6.00
CA GLY A 94 -13.03 15.87 -5.39
C GLY A 94 -12.86 15.70 -3.88
N GLY A 95 -13.79 14.99 -3.25
CA GLY A 95 -13.80 14.72 -1.81
C GLY A 95 -14.31 15.88 -0.94
N ASN A 96 -14.11 15.75 0.36
CA ASN A 96 -14.47 16.74 1.38
C ASN A 96 -13.21 17.30 2.06
N ALA A 97 -13.30 18.54 2.57
CA ALA A 97 -12.22 19.17 3.34
C ALA A 97 -11.78 18.39 4.59
N SER A 98 -12.64 17.52 5.11
CA SER A 98 -12.33 16.64 6.24
C SER A 98 -11.51 15.40 5.86
N ASP A 99 -11.52 14.99 4.59
CA ASP A 99 -11.02 13.68 4.16
C ASP A 99 -9.51 13.50 4.42
N PRO A 100 -8.61 14.47 4.11
CA PRO A 100 -7.19 14.31 4.41
C PRO A 100 -6.92 14.03 5.90
N TRP A 101 -7.65 14.70 6.78
CA TRP A 101 -7.47 14.57 8.24
C TRP A 101 -8.02 13.25 8.76
N ALA A 102 -9.21 12.85 8.29
CA ALA A 102 -9.80 11.56 8.65
C ALA A 102 -8.91 10.40 8.19
N LEU A 103 -8.38 10.47 6.97
CA LEU A 103 -7.47 9.47 6.43
C LEU A 103 -6.14 9.45 7.20
N LEU A 104 -5.53 10.61 7.50
CA LEU A 104 -4.32 10.65 8.33
C LEU A 104 -4.52 10.06 9.73
N ALA A 105 -5.68 10.30 10.34
CA ALA A 105 -6.02 9.69 11.62
C ALA A 105 -6.07 8.15 11.52
N LEU A 106 -6.65 7.61 10.45
CA LEU A 106 -6.64 6.17 10.18
C LEU A 106 -5.22 5.63 9.92
N SER A 107 -4.38 6.37 9.19
CA SER A 107 -2.96 6.03 9.02
C SER A 107 -2.24 5.95 10.37
N ALA A 108 -2.52 6.88 11.31
CA ALA A 108 -1.95 6.86 12.65
C ALA A 108 -2.39 5.61 13.44
N VAL A 109 -3.66 5.22 13.36
CA VAL A 109 -4.15 3.97 13.98
C VAL A 109 -3.41 2.75 13.42
N GLY A 110 -3.27 2.68 12.09
CA GLY A 110 -2.50 1.62 11.43
C GLY A 110 -1.03 1.59 11.86
N ALA A 111 -0.40 2.76 11.98
CA ALA A 111 1.01 2.90 12.37
C ALA A 111 1.23 2.45 13.82
N VAL A 112 0.34 2.82 14.74
CA VAL A 112 0.36 2.32 16.13
C VAL A 112 0.26 0.80 16.14
N GLY A 113 -0.70 0.23 15.41
CA GLY A 113 -0.84 -1.23 15.28
C GLY A 113 0.43 -1.90 14.75
N LEU A 114 1.05 -1.34 13.70
CA LEU A 114 2.29 -1.84 13.11
C LEU A 114 3.44 -1.84 14.12
N VAL A 115 3.65 -0.71 14.81
CA VAL A 115 4.72 -0.57 15.81
C VAL A 115 4.54 -1.57 16.93
N LEU A 116 3.32 -1.73 17.45
CA LEU A 116 3.03 -2.71 18.50
C LEU A 116 3.26 -4.14 18.02
N ARG A 117 2.84 -4.48 16.78
CA ARG A 117 3.07 -5.81 16.20
C ARG A 117 4.55 -6.13 16.07
N LEU A 118 5.34 -5.19 15.53
CA LEU A 118 6.78 -5.36 15.35
C LEU A 118 7.51 -5.54 16.69
N ARG A 119 7.09 -4.82 17.74
CA ARG A 119 7.62 -5.00 19.11
C ARG A 119 7.34 -6.41 19.64
N THR A 120 6.12 -6.92 19.46
CA THR A 120 5.73 -8.26 19.89
C THR A 120 6.51 -9.35 19.16
N VAL A 121 6.65 -9.24 17.83
CA VAL A 121 7.42 -10.19 17.02
C VAL A 121 8.90 -10.20 17.42
N ARG A 122 9.48 -9.02 17.67
CA ARG A 122 10.89 -8.90 18.12
C ARG A 122 11.11 -9.55 19.48
N ARG A 123 10.22 -9.30 20.46
CA ARG A 123 10.30 -9.92 21.80
C ARG A 123 10.20 -11.44 21.72
N GLY A 124 9.28 -11.96 20.92
CA GLY A 124 9.12 -13.41 20.71
C GLY A 124 10.32 -14.09 20.03
N ARG A 125 11.14 -13.34 19.28
CA ARG A 125 12.42 -13.85 18.73
C ARG A 125 13.52 -13.89 19.79
N LEU A 126 13.69 -12.81 20.56
CA LEU A 126 14.73 -12.71 21.59
C LEU A 126 14.52 -13.75 22.72
N GLY A 127 13.28 -14.04 23.09
CA GLY A 127 12.98 -15.07 24.09
C GLY A 127 13.22 -16.52 23.63
N LYS A 128 13.58 -16.74 22.36
CA LYS A 128 13.88 -18.07 21.79
C LYS A 128 15.36 -18.30 21.54
N GLU A 129 16.23 -17.31 21.69
CA GLU A 129 17.67 -17.54 21.63
C GLU A 129 18.14 -18.24 22.91
N PRO A 130 18.83 -19.40 22.83
CA PRO A 130 19.40 -20.02 24.02
C PRO A 130 20.45 -19.08 24.61
N ALA A 131 20.39 -18.86 25.93
CA ALA A 131 21.45 -18.15 26.65
C ALA A 131 22.77 -18.90 26.38
N LYS A 132 23.74 -18.18 25.81
CA LYS A 132 25.11 -18.68 25.62
C LYS A 132 25.77 -18.96 26.96
#